data_AF-A0A821T5W7-F1
#
_entry.id   AF-A0A821T5W7-F1
#
_cell.length_a   1.000
_cell.length_b   1.000
_cell.length_c   1.000
_cell.angle_alpha   90.00
_cell.angle_beta   90.00
_cell.angle_gamma   90.00
#
_symmetry.space_group_name_H-M   'P 1'
#
loop_
_entity.id
_entity.type
_entity.pdbx_description
1 polymer ?
#
loop_
_entity_poly.entity_id
_entity_poly.type
_entity_poly.pdbx_seq_one_letter_code
_entity_poly.pdbx_strand_id
1 'polypeptide(L)'
;MPIEDKNGKLLVNSADQLERWREYFCELLNVSSTVDPCVINEIKITTPSRPRSIGIRKRWEDTVMLDIEALQIRNWRSLTQDRDRWRTAINRNVQTKAVHNNIKEIVFQYKQRAVKRKAKERAEAQGVGSDALQGLLTEQTTGSGEVFDTQLIDSGWRLAEALCKTSCAVFDTTSTAFLKLVDDPSMNEED
;
A
#
# COMPACT_ATOMS: atom_id res chain seq x y z
N MET A 1 17.81 -6.32 23.57
CA MET A 1 18.47 -5.93 24.82
C MET A 1 18.73 -7.19 25.63
N PRO A 2 19.96 -7.42 26.10
CA PRO A 2 20.23 -8.53 27.02
C PRO A 2 19.44 -8.34 28.32
N ILE A 3 18.89 -9.42 28.87
CA ILE A 3 18.16 -9.40 30.14
C ILE A 3 19.12 -9.86 31.23
N GLU A 4 19.29 -9.01 32.24
CA GLU A 4 20.17 -9.24 33.38
C GLU A 4 19.36 -9.49 34.65
N ASP A 5 19.87 -10.41 35.46
CA ASP A 5 19.40 -10.62 36.83
C ASP A 5 19.76 -9.42 37.72
N LYS A 6 19.19 -9.32 38.92
CA LYS A 6 19.46 -8.27 39.92
C LYS A 6 20.94 -8.15 40.29
N ASN A 7 21.69 -9.23 40.12
CA ASN A 7 23.13 -9.29 40.35
C ASN A 7 23.97 -8.88 39.13
N GLY A 8 23.34 -8.38 38.05
CA GLY A 8 24.02 -8.01 36.79
C GLY A 8 24.47 -9.22 35.95
N LYS A 9 23.99 -10.43 36.25
CA LYS A 9 24.33 -11.64 35.51
C LYS A 9 23.40 -11.80 34.31
N LEU A 10 23.97 -12.00 33.12
CA LEU A 10 23.21 -12.26 31.91
C LEU A 10 22.43 -13.58 31.98
N LEU A 11 21.12 -13.51 31.77
CA LEU A 11 20.24 -14.67 31.75
C LEU A 11 20.11 -15.20 30.32
N VAL A 12 20.67 -16.38 30.07
CA VAL A 12 20.64 -17.02 28.74
C VAL A 12 19.43 -17.96 28.60
N ASN A 13 18.95 -18.51 29.71
CA ASN A 13 17.83 -19.44 29.72
C ASN A 13 16.49 -18.69 29.65
N SER A 14 15.58 -19.16 28.80
CA SER A 14 14.26 -18.55 28.59
C SER A 14 13.38 -18.63 29.84
N ALA A 15 13.50 -19.67 30.65
CA ALA A 15 12.75 -19.80 31.90
C ALA A 15 13.14 -18.70 32.89
N ASP A 16 14.44 -18.48 33.07
CA ASP A 16 14.95 -17.47 34.00
C ASP A 16 14.63 -16.05 33.53
N GLN A 17 14.65 -15.80 32.21
CA GLN A 17 14.23 -14.51 31.64
C GLN A 17 12.76 -14.21 31.94
N LEU A 18 11.87 -15.20 31.83
CA LEU A 18 10.45 -15.02 32.14
C LEU A 18 10.24 -14.69 33.61
N GLU A 19 10.96 -15.37 34.51
CA GLU A 19 10.87 -15.10 35.94
C GLU A 19 11.36 -13.67 36.25
N ARG A 20 12.46 -13.26 35.62
CA ARG A 20 12.98 -11.89 35.77
C ARG A 20 11.98 -10.83 35.31
N TRP A 21 11.27 -11.08 34.21
CA TRP A 21 10.19 -10.20 33.75
C TRP A 21 9.03 -10.15 34.74
N ARG A 22 8.61 -11.29 35.29
CA ARG A 22 7.54 -11.33 36.31
C ARG A 22 7.91 -10.47 37.52
N GLU A 23 9.13 -10.64 38.04
CA GLU A 23 9.62 -9.83 39.15
C GLU A 23 9.66 -8.33 38.81
N TYR A 24 10.18 -7.98 37.62
CA TYR A 24 10.25 -6.58 37.18
C TYR A 24 8.87 -5.93 37.11
N PHE A 25 7.87 -6.63 36.57
CA PHE A 25 6.51 -6.10 36.50
C PHE A 25 5.87 -5.99 37.90
N CYS A 26 6.13 -6.94 38.80
CA CYS A 26 5.67 -6.84 40.19
C CYS A 26 6.27 -5.62 40.91
N GLU A 27 7.58 -5.38 40.74
CA GLU A 27 8.27 -4.20 41.27
C GLU A 27 7.73 -2.90 40.66
N LEU A 28 7.57 -2.86 39.33
CA LEU A 28 7.12 -1.66 38.62
C LEU A 28 5.70 -1.25 39.01
N LEU A 29 4.82 -2.23 39.22
CA LEU A 29 3.41 -1.96 39.52
C LEU A 29 3.17 -1.70 41.02
N ASN A 30 4.16 -1.90 41.90
CA ASN A 30 4.00 -1.85 43.37
C ASN A 30 2.79 -2.68 43.87
N VAL A 31 2.40 -3.70 43.11
CA VAL A 31 1.26 -4.54 43.42
C VAL A 31 1.78 -5.72 44.24
N SER A 32 1.68 -5.62 45.57
CA SER A 32 1.88 -6.77 46.47
C SER A 32 0.66 -7.69 46.49
N SER A 33 -0.14 -7.72 45.42
CA SER A 33 -1.29 -8.64 45.37
C SER A 33 -0.75 -10.03 45.10
N THR A 34 -0.83 -10.89 46.10
CA THR A 34 -0.81 -12.35 45.90
C THR A 34 -1.92 -12.69 44.92
N VAL A 35 -1.58 -12.85 43.65
CA VAL A 35 -2.53 -13.31 42.64
C VAL A 35 -2.79 -14.78 42.97
N ASP A 36 -3.96 -15.05 43.52
CA ASP A 36 -4.37 -16.40 43.91
C ASP A 36 -4.30 -17.32 42.67
N PRO A 37 -3.52 -18.42 42.71
CA PRO A 37 -3.38 -19.35 41.59
C PRO A 37 -4.72 -19.85 41.05
N CYS A 38 -5.76 -19.90 41.89
CA CYS A 38 -7.11 -20.27 41.48
C CYS A 38 -7.72 -19.26 40.49
N VAL A 39 -7.49 -17.96 40.65
CA VAL A 39 -8.03 -16.91 39.75
C VAL A 39 -7.38 -16.98 38.38
N ILE A 40 -6.07 -17.28 38.31
CA ILE A 40 -5.36 -17.45 37.03
C ILE A 40 -5.90 -18.65 36.25
N ASN A 41 -6.24 -19.75 36.94
CA ASN A 41 -6.80 -20.95 36.33
C ASN A 41 -8.28 -20.79 35.91
N GLU A 42 -9.01 -19.86 36.54
CA GLU A 42 -10.40 -19.54 36.19
C GLU A 42 -10.54 -18.54 35.03
N ILE A 43 -9.47 -17.83 34.65
CA ILE A 43 -9.41 -17.12 33.36
C ILE A 43 -9.30 -18.19 32.26
N LYS A 44 -10.40 -18.89 32.01
CA LYS A 44 -10.64 -19.58 30.75
C LYS A 44 -10.65 -18.51 29.69
N ILE A 45 -9.49 -18.27 29.09
CA ILE A 45 -9.38 -17.54 27.82
C ILE A 45 -10.15 -18.39 26.80
N THR A 46 -11.47 -18.24 26.80
CA THR A 46 -12.35 -18.62 25.71
C THR A 46 -12.05 -17.64 24.60
N THR A 47 -10.87 -17.78 24.00
CA THR A 47 -10.61 -17.16 22.72
C THR A 47 -11.70 -17.72 21.82
N PRO A 48 -12.64 -16.91 21.30
CA PRO A 48 -13.48 -17.39 20.23
C PRO A 48 -12.49 -17.83 19.15
N SER A 49 -12.51 -19.11 18.79
CA SER A 49 -11.73 -19.66 17.70
C SER A 49 -12.14 -18.89 16.45
N ARG A 50 -11.48 -17.76 16.21
CA ARG A 50 -11.67 -16.95 15.02
C ARG A 50 -11.28 -17.86 13.86
N PRO A 51 -12.09 -17.93 12.79
CA PRO A 51 -11.71 -18.70 11.61
C PRO A 51 -10.28 -18.33 11.22
N ARG A 52 -9.37 -19.31 11.17
CA ARG A 52 -7.93 -19.09 10.90
C ARG A 52 -7.65 -18.42 9.54
N SER A 53 -8.69 -18.16 8.75
CA SER A 53 -8.63 -17.55 7.42
C SER A 53 -8.72 -16.02 7.40
N ILE A 54 -9.04 -15.33 8.49
CA ILE A 54 -9.31 -13.87 8.44
C ILE A 54 -8.02 -13.03 8.58
N GLY A 55 -6.90 -13.61 9.02
CA GLY A 55 -5.67 -12.86 9.34
C GLY A 55 -4.47 -13.11 8.42
N ILE A 56 -4.45 -14.22 7.69
CA ILE A 56 -3.32 -14.54 6.80
C ILE A 56 -3.67 -14.00 5.43
N ARG A 57 -3.17 -12.80 5.12
CA ARG A 57 -3.16 -12.33 3.72
C ARG A 57 -2.45 -13.39 2.90
N LYS A 58 -3.10 -13.90 1.84
CA LYS A 58 -2.46 -14.79 0.88
C LYS A 58 -1.17 -14.14 0.39
N ARG A 59 -0.15 -14.94 0.09
CA ARG A 59 1.05 -14.39 -0.55
C ARG A 59 0.63 -13.83 -1.91
N TRP A 60 1.28 -12.77 -2.34
CA TRP A 60 1.00 -12.17 -3.65
C TRP A 60 1.15 -13.23 -4.76
N GLU A 61 2.12 -14.14 -4.62
CA GLU A 61 2.33 -15.30 -5.50
C GLU A 61 1.11 -16.22 -5.58
N ASP A 62 0.51 -16.60 -4.44
CA ASP A 62 -0.68 -17.45 -4.40
C ASP A 62 -1.86 -16.80 -5.13
N THR A 63 -1.98 -15.48 -5.00
CA THR A 63 -3.05 -14.70 -5.65
C THR A 63 -2.83 -14.67 -7.16
N VAL A 64 -1.60 -14.43 -7.60
CA VAL A 64 -1.23 -14.47 -9.03
C VAL A 64 -1.45 -15.86 -9.62
N MET A 65 -1.11 -16.94 -8.90
CA MET A 65 -1.32 -18.31 -9.37
C MET A 65 -2.81 -18.64 -9.53
N LEU A 66 -3.65 -18.21 -8.59
CA LEU A 66 -5.10 -18.36 -8.70
C LEU A 66 -5.66 -17.60 -9.91
N ASP A 67 -5.16 -16.39 -10.17
CA ASP A 67 -5.58 -15.60 -11.33
C ASP A 67 -5.14 -16.25 -12.65
N ILE A 68 -3.92 -16.80 -12.72
CA ILE A 68 -3.41 -17.53 -13.88
C ILE A 68 -4.27 -18.77 -14.17
N GLU A 69 -4.65 -19.51 -13.13
CA GLU A 69 -5.54 -20.66 -13.23
C GLU A 69 -6.94 -20.25 -13.69
N ALA A 70 -7.51 -19.20 -13.10
CA ALA A 70 -8.82 -18.66 -13.46
C ALA A 70 -8.86 -18.13 -14.91
N LEU A 71 -7.77 -17.53 -15.39
CA LEU A 71 -7.61 -17.05 -16.77
C LEU A 71 -7.20 -18.16 -17.75
N GLN A 72 -6.98 -19.39 -17.26
CA GLN A 72 -6.55 -20.56 -18.05
C GLN A 72 -5.26 -20.34 -18.85
N ILE A 73 -4.30 -19.57 -18.30
CA ILE A 73 -3.04 -19.26 -18.98
C ILE A 73 -2.00 -20.35 -18.68
N ARG A 74 -1.93 -21.38 -19.55
CA ARG A 74 -1.05 -22.55 -19.33
C ARG A 74 0.45 -22.25 -19.40
N ASN A 75 0.87 -21.36 -20.30
CA ASN A 75 2.30 -21.09 -20.58
C ASN A 75 2.74 -19.70 -20.08
N TRP A 76 2.26 -19.29 -18.91
CA TRP A 76 2.49 -17.93 -18.40
C TRP A 76 3.97 -17.58 -18.29
N ARG A 77 4.86 -18.52 -17.93
CA ARG A 77 6.31 -18.28 -17.80
C ARG A 77 6.97 -17.83 -19.11
N SER A 78 6.57 -18.44 -20.23
CA SER A 78 7.07 -18.04 -21.56
C SER A 78 6.38 -16.75 -22.03
N LEU A 79 5.08 -16.59 -21.75
CA LEU A 79 4.36 -15.37 -22.10
C LEU A 79 4.90 -14.14 -21.36
N THR A 80 5.33 -14.27 -20.12
CA THR A 80 5.90 -13.15 -19.35
C THR A 80 7.23 -12.63 -19.88
N GLN A 81 7.92 -13.40 -20.75
CA GLN A 81 9.13 -12.92 -21.43
C GLN A 81 8.82 -11.87 -22.51
N ASP A 82 7.61 -11.92 -23.10
CA ASP A 82 7.14 -10.95 -24.08
C ASP A 82 6.03 -10.09 -23.45
N ARG A 83 6.38 -8.84 -23.12
CA ARG A 83 5.51 -7.89 -22.41
C ARG A 83 4.18 -7.64 -23.13
N ASP A 84 4.19 -7.56 -24.46
CA ASP A 84 3.00 -7.22 -25.23
C ASP A 84 2.09 -8.44 -25.42
N ARG A 85 2.69 -9.62 -25.60
CA ARG A 85 1.93 -10.88 -25.56
C ARG A 85 1.30 -11.10 -24.19
N TRP A 86 2.02 -10.84 -23.11
CA TRP A 86 1.50 -10.95 -21.75
C TRP A 86 0.32 -10.02 -21.51
N ARG A 87 0.45 -8.74 -21.90
CA ARG A 87 -0.64 -7.75 -21.82
C ARG A 87 -1.87 -8.19 -22.59
N THR A 88 -1.69 -8.68 -23.82
CA THR A 88 -2.79 -9.17 -24.65
C THR A 88 -3.47 -10.37 -24.01
N ALA A 89 -2.70 -11.29 -23.42
CA ALA A 89 -3.22 -12.48 -22.75
C ALA A 89 -4.05 -12.13 -21.50
N ILE A 90 -3.56 -11.26 -20.62
CA ILE A 90 -4.31 -10.83 -19.43
C ILE A 90 -5.56 -10.04 -19.83
N ASN A 91 -5.43 -9.09 -20.77
CA ASN A 91 -6.52 -8.19 -21.12
C ASN A 91 -7.62 -8.84 -21.97
N ARG A 92 -7.41 -10.05 -22.49
CA ARG A 92 -8.38 -10.76 -23.35
C ARG A 92 -9.77 -10.88 -22.71
N ASN A 93 -9.82 -11.08 -21.39
CA ASN A 93 -11.07 -11.28 -20.65
C ASN A 93 -11.37 -10.13 -19.66
N VAL A 94 -10.58 -9.06 -19.68
CA VAL A 94 -10.87 -7.89 -18.85
C VAL A 94 -11.98 -7.10 -19.52
N GLN A 95 -13.17 -7.13 -18.92
CA GLN A 95 -14.24 -6.22 -19.32
C GLN A 95 -13.86 -4.79 -18.97
N THR A 96 -13.23 -4.09 -19.91
CA THR A 96 -13.05 -2.65 -19.78
C THR A 96 -14.42 -2.00 -19.92
N LYS A 97 -15.01 -1.60 -18.80
CA LYS A 97 -16.15 -0.68 -18.85
C LYS A 97 -15.66 0.56 -19.58
N ALA A 98 -16.38 0.97 -20.62
CA ALA A 98 -16.08 2.21 -21.32
C ALA A 98 -15.98 3.32 -20.27
N VAL A 99 -14.86 4.05 -20.27
CA VAL A 99 -14.71 5.22 -19.42
C VAL A 99 -15.86 6.15 -19.76
N HIS A 100 -16.59 6.64 -18.75
CA HIS A 100 -17.75 7.49 -18.95
C HIS A 100 -17.38 8.65 -19.89
N ASN A 101 -18.16 8.87 -20.96
CA ASN A 101 -17.84 9.90 -21.97
C ASN A 101 -17.60 11.29 -21.34
N ASN A 102 -18.30 11.55 -20.22
CA ASN A 102 -18.18 12.77 -19.44
C ASN A 102 -17.13 12.71 -18.31
N ILE A 103 -16.11 11.85 -18.40
CA ILE A 103 -15.10 11.73 -17.34
C ILE A 103 -14.40 13.06 -17.05
N LYS A 104 -14.20 13.89 -18.09
CA LYS A 104 -13.64 15.25 -17.94
C LYS A 104 -14.52 16.11 -17.03
N GLU A 105 -15.83 16.09 -17.26
CA GLU A 105 -16.81 16.83 -16.44
C GLU A 105 -16.86 16.29 -15.01
N ILE A 106 -16.87 14.96 -14.84
CA ILE A 106 -16.86 14.34 -13.51
C ILE A 106 -15.61 14.79 -12.74
N VAL A 107 -14.42 14.68 -13.34
CA VAL A 107 -13.16 15.10 -12.72
C VAL A 107 -13.18 16.60 -12.39
N PHE A 108 -13.73 17.43 -13.29
CA PHE A 108 -13.89 18.86 -13.05
C PHE A 108 -14.78 19.16 -11.84
N GLN A 109 -15.95 18.53 -11.74
CA GLN A 109 -16.86 18.65 -10.60
C GLN A 109 -16.19 18.22 -9.29
N TYR A 110 -15.43 17.12 -9.30
CA TYR A 110 -14.67 16.67 -8.14
C TYR A 110 -13.61 17.68 -7.72
N LYS A 111 -12.88 18.27 -8.68
CA LYS A 111 -11.89 19.33 -8.39
C LYS A 111 -12.56 20.55 -7.76
N GLN A 112 -13.68 21.03 -8.32
CA GLN A 112 -14.41 22.15 -7.74
C GLN A 112 -14.86 21.86 -6.30
N ARG A 113 -15.42 20.67 -6.04
CA ARG A 113 -15.79 20.26 -4.67
C ARG A 113 -14.58 20.20 -3.73
N ALA A 114 -13.44 19.74 -4.21
CA ALA A 114 -12.21 19.70 -3.41
C ALA A 114 -11.71 21.11 -3.06
N VAL A 115 -11.75 22.05 -4.00
CA VAL A 115 -11.41 23.46 -3.75
C VAL A 115 -12.37 24.08 -2.72
N LYS A 116 -13.69 23.85 -2.87
CA LYS A 116 -14.70 24.32 -1.90
C LYS A 116 -14.45 23.79 -0.49
N ARG A 117 -14.11 22.49 -0.35
CA ARG A 117 -13.76 21.91 0.96
C ARG A 117 -12.53 22.58 1.57
N LYS A 118 -11.45 22.75 0.80
CA LYS A 118 -10.24 23.44 1.28
C LYS A 118 -10.49 24.89 1.68
N ALA A 119 -11.32 25.61 0.92
CA ALA A 119 -11.70 26.98 1.26
C ALA A 119 -12.49 27.04 2.57
N LYS A 120 -13.43 26.11 2.75
CA LYS A 120 -14.20 25.97 3.99
C LYS A 120 -13.31 25.66 5.19
N GLU A 121 -12.43 24.66 5.07
CA GLU A 121 -11.46 24.29 6.12
C GLU A 121 -10.56 25.47 6.53
N ARG A 122 -10.13 26.29 5.57
CA ARG A 122 -9.33 27.50 5.85
C ARG A 122 -10.13 28.57 6.60
N ALA A 123 -11.38 28.80 6.21
CA ALA A 123 -12.23 29.78 6.87
C ALA A 123 -12.60 29.35 8.30
N GLU A 124 -12.88 28.06 8.50
CA GLU A 124 -13.07 27.47 9.85
C GLU A 124 -11.81 27.63 10.70
N ALA A 125 -10.61 27.40 10.13
CA ALA A 125 -9.35 27.62 10.83
C ALA A 125 -9.07 29.09 11.17
N GLN A 126 -9.65 30.04 10.42
CA GLN A 126 -9.53 31.49 10.68
C GLN A 126 -10.60 32.02 11.65
N GLY A 127 -11.50 31.17 12.15
CA GLY A 127 -12.61 31.58 13.03
C GLY A 127 -13.66 32.44 12.32
N VAL A 128 -13.69 32.44 10.98
CA VAL A 128 -14.71 33.16 10.20
C VAL A 128 -15.99 32.31 10.22
N GLY A 129 -17.03 32.82 10.89
CA GLY A 129 -18.34 32.15 10.96
C GLY A 129 -18.92 31.83 9.58
N SER A 130 -19.70 30.74 9.49
CA SER A 130 -20.20 30.18 8.23
C SER A 130 -20.94 31.16 7.32
N ASP A 131 -21.50 32.22 7.90
CA ASP A 131 -22.40 33.15 7.22
C ASP A 131 -21.67 34.13 6.29
N ALA A 132 -20.35 34.34 6.47
CA ALA A 132 -19.56 35.20 5.59
C ALA A 132 -19.03 34.46 4.33
N LEU A 133 -19.12 33.13 4.28
CA LEU A 133 -18.55 32.32 3.19
C LEU A 133 -19.41 32.29 1.92
N GLN A 134 -20.71 32.58 2.02
CA GLN A 134 -21.62 32.51 0.87
C GLN A 134 -21.42 33.65 -0.13
N GLY A 135 -20.92 34.82 0.31
CA GLY A 135 -20.61 35.95 -0.58
C GLY A 135 -19.31 35.80 -1.35
N LEU A 136 -18.27 35.23 -0.73
CA LEU A 136 -16.92 35.17 -1.29
C LEU A 136 -16.76 34.15 -2.43
N LEU A 137 -17.58 33.09 -2.43
CA LEU A 137 -17.52 32.01 -3.43
C LEU A 137 -18.19 32.37 -4.77
N THR A 138 -19.07 33.37 -4.79
CA THR A 138 -19.76 33.83 -6.01
C THR A 138 -18.94 34.83 -6.83
N GLU A 139 -18.01 35.55 -6.21
CA GLU A 139 -17.23 36.58 -6.90
C GLU A 139 -15.95 36.05 -7.56
N GLN A 140 -15.42 34.89 -7.12
CA GLN A 140 -14.21 34.32 -7.72
C GLN A 140 -14.42 33.55 -9.03
N THR A 141 -15.66 33.17 -9.39
CA THR A 141 -15.92 32.38 -10.61
C THR A 141 -16.27 33.23 -11.83
N THR A 142 -16.49 34.54 -11.67
CA THR A 142 -16.87 35.44 -12.78
C THR A 142 -15.80 36.47 -13.13
N GLY A 143 -14.78 36.67 -12.28
CA GLY A 143 -13.77 37.73 -12.45
C GLY A 143 -12.45 37.32 -13.10
N SER A 144 -12.06 36.04 -13.06
CA SER A 144 -10.85 35.56 -13.73
C SER A 144 -11.21 34.50 -14.74
N GLY A 145 -11.56 34.96 -15.94
CA GLY A 145 -11.19 34.25 -17.16
C GLY A 145 -9.67 34.17 -17.28
N GLU A 146 -8.99 33.60 -16.28
CA GLU A 146 -7.80 32.81 -16.56
C GLU A 146 -8.33 31.73 -17.50
N VAL A 147 -8.12 31.97 -18.79
CA VAL A 147 -8.07 30.94 -19.81
C VAL A 147 -7.22 29.86 -19.15
N PHE A 148 -7.87 28.84 -18.58
CA PHE A 148 -7.19 27.67 -18.07
C PHE A 148 -6.45 27.18 -19.29
N ASP A 149 -5.14 27.43 -19.31
CA ASP A 149 -4.33 27.28 -20.49
C ASP A 149 -4.41 25.81 -20.83
N THR A 150 -5.29 25.46 -21.77
CA THR A 150 -5.48 24.09 -22.21
C THR A 150 -4.14 23.59 -22.75
N GLN A 151 -3.27 24.51 -23.19
CA GLN A 151 -1.85 24.29 -23.46
C GLN A 151 -1.05 23.78 -22.25
N LEU A 152 -1.29 24.23 -21.02
CA LEU A 152 -0.57 23.75 -19.82
C LEU A 152 -1.01 22.35 -19.41
N ILE A 153 -2.29 22.02 -19.56
CA ILE A 153 -2.80 20.67 -19.30
C ILE A 153 -2.37 19.70 -20.41
N ASP A 154 -2.40 20.13 -21.67
CA ASP A 154 -1.92 19.32 -22.80
C ASP A 154 -0.39 19.15 -22.76
N SER A 155 0.37 20.17 -22.39
CA SER A 155 1.83 20.03 -22.22
C SER A 155 2.18 19.18 -21.00
N GLY A 156 1.45 19.29 -19.89
CA GLY A 156 1.58 18.38 -18.75
C GLY A 156 1.27 16.92 -19.10
N TRP A 157 0.22 16.67 -19.89
CA TRP A 157 -0.11 15.34 -20.36
C TRP A 157 0.94 14.80 -21.34
N ARG A 158 1.44 15.63 -22.26
CA ARG A 158 2.52 15.26 -23.19
C ARG A 158 3.84 14.98 -22.46
N LEU A 159 4.15 15.72 -21.40
CA LEU A 159 5.30 15.44 -20.53
C LEU A 159 5.14 14.10 -19.80
N ALA A 160 3.95 13.83 -19.25
CA ALA A 160 3.66 12.54 -18.63
C ALA A 160 3.76 11.38 -19.63
N GLU A 161 3.27 11.56 -20.86
CA GLU A 161 3.37 10.58 -21.93
C GLU A 161 4.84 10.37 -22.36
N ALA A 162 5.62 11.45 -22.48
CA ALA A 162 7.04 11.40 -22.82
C ALA A 162 7.88 10.72 -21.73
N LEU A 163 7.61 11.03 -20.45
CA LEU A 163 8.24 10.38 -19.29
C LEU A 163 7.87 8.91 -19.19
N CYS A 164 6.63 8.55 -19.54
CA CYS A 164 6.19 7.15 -19.57
C CYS A 164 6.90 6.37 -20.70
N LYS A 165 7.07 6.99 -21.88
CA LYS A 165 7.82 6.41 -23.01
C LYS A 165 9.31 6.25 -22.70
N THR A 166 9.94 7.24 -22.08
CA THR A 166 11.36 7.15 -21.67
C THR A 166 11.58 6.16 -20.54
N SER A 167 10.68 6.09 -19.55
CA SER A 167 10.71 5.07 -18.49
C SER A 167 10.59 3.65 -19.04
N CYS A 168 9.74 3.43 -20.06
CA CYS A 168 9.67 2.12 -20.73
C CYS A 168 10.97 1.79 -21.46
N ALA A 169 11.58 2.75 -22.16
CA ALA A 169 12.84 2.53 -22.86
C ALA A 169 14.00 2.18 -21.91
N VAL A 170 14.09 2.83 -20.74
CA VAL A 170 15.14 2.56 -19.74
C VAL A 170 14.99 1.17 -19.13
N PHE A 171 13.76 0.73 -18.87
CA PHE A 171 13.49 -0.60 -18.32
C PHE A 171 13.80 -1.72 -19.32
N ASP A 172 13.56 -1.49 -20.61
CA ASP A 172 13.88 -2.47 -21.66
C ASP A 172 15.41 -2.61 -21.84
N THR A 173 16.20 -1.53 -21.71
CA THR A 173 17.67 -1.60 -21.78
C THR A 173 18.31 -2.36 -20.62
N THR A 174 17.79 -2.23 -19.40
CA THR A 174 18.33 -2.96 -18.24
C THR A 174 17.89 -4.42 -18.24
N SER A 175 16.67 -4.72 -18.69
CA SER A 175 16.18 -6.10 -18.80
C SER A 175 16.95 -6.90 -19.87
N THR A 176 17.33 -6.26 -20.98
CA THR A 176 18.13 -6.91 -22.04
C THR A 176 19.57 -7.17 -21.59
N ALA A 177 20.15 -6.29 -20.79
CA ALA A 177 21.48 -6.49 -20.20
C ALA A 177 21.49 -7.61 -19.15
N PHE A 178 20.41 -7.73 -18.36
CA PHE A 178 20.28 -8.77 -17.35
C PHE A 178 20.10 -10.17 -17.95
N LEU A 179 19.32 -10.30 -19.03
CA LEU A 179 19.14 -11.59 -19.72
C LEU A 179 20.41 -12.07 -20.41
N LYS A 180 21.25 -11.17 -20.95
CA LYS A 180 22.57 -11.55 -21.49
C LYS A 180 23.55 -12.10 -20.44
N LEU A 181 23.33 -11.80 -19.17
CA LEU A 181 24.21 -12.26 -18.08
C LEU A 181 23.82 -13.66 -17.56
N VAL A 182 22.62 -14.14 -17.89
CA VAL A 182 22.09 -15.44 -17.42
C VAL A 182 22.33 -16.55 -18.45
N ASP A 183 22.57 -16.20 -19.72
CA ASP A 183 22.80 -17.15 -20.82
C ASP A 183 24.29 -17.42 -21.14
N ASP A 184 25.24 -17.07 -20.25
CA ASP A 184 26.66 -17.42 -20.45
C ASP A 184 26.86 -18.94 -20.23
N PRO A 185 27.10 -19.75 -21.29
CA PRO A 185 27.13 -21.22 -21.17
C PRO A 185 28.47 -21.76 -20.66
N SER A 186 29.38 -20.91 -20.18
CA SER A 186 30.78 -21.29 -19.92
C SER A 186 31.03 -21.95 -18.54
N MET A 187 29.99 -22.41 -17.84
CA MET A 187 30.11 -23.02 -16.50
C MET A 187 29.66 -24.49 -16.45
N ASN A 188 29.63 -25.19 -17.59
CA ASN A 188 29.46 -26.64 -17.64
C ASN A 188 30.68 -27.31 -18.30
N GLU A 189 31.85 -27.11 -17.71
CA GLU A 189 32.97 -28.03 -17.84
C GLU A 189 33.40 -28.38 -16.42
N GLU A 190 33.13 -29.61 -15.99
CA GLU A 190 34.05 -30.44 -15.20
C GLU A 190 33.42 -31.83 -14.93
N ASP A 191 34.08 -32.81 -15.55
CA ASP A 191 34.32 -34.23 -15.21
C ASP A 191 33.52 -34.95 -14.10
#